data_AF-A0A9E5J746-F1
#
_entry.id   AF-A0A9E5J746-F1
#
_cell.length_a   1.000
_cell.length_b   1.000
_cell.length_c   1.000
_cell.angle_alpha   90.00
_cell.angle_beta   90.00
_cell.angle_gamma   90.00
#
_symmetry.space_group_name_H-M   'P 1'
#
loop_
_entity.id
_entity.type
_entity.pdbx_description
1 polymer ?
#
loop_
_entity_poly.entity_id
_entity_poly.type
_entity_poly.pdbx_seq_one_letter_code
_entity_poly.pdbx_strand_id
1 'polypeptide(L)'
;MGVNHKLDLASVPASGHGADAWHDRFLAWLERLYASPRLYSFSLTNPLTRWVTRRRTQKLFDLMAGFVHTQVMLACIRLDLFKMLHQAPADLHHIAARVNMPAPVLQRLLLSAVSLDLLECRSGARFGLGPLGVPLVTHDGIAAMIEHNHLLYADMQDPVGFLKNAWQGDMAAYWPYAHDAHAATREPQDKFSRYSDLMAASQGFVIEEILSSYFFDEHQCVLDVGAGKGRFASEMAVHAPHLKVKLF
;
A
#
# COMPACT_ATOMS: atom_id res chain seq x y z
N MET A 1 -23.76 14.90 20.39
CA MET A 1 -24.78 14.03 19.78
C MET A 1 -24.12 13.33 18.61
N GLY A 2 -23.62 12.11 18.81
CA GLY A 2 -22.94 11.35 17.77
C GLY A 2 -23.97 10.79 16.79
N VAL A 3 -23.86 11.18 15.52
CA VAL A 3 -24.58 10.52 14.43
C VAL A 3 -23.96 9.15 14.29
N ASN A 4 -24.58 8.15 14.92
CA ASN A 4 -24.18 6.76 14.83
C ASN A 4 -24.60 6.26 13.45
N HIS A 5 -23.76 6.51 12.43
CA HIS A 5 -23.90 5.82 11.16
C HIS A 5 -23.82 4.32 11.45
N LYS A 6 -24.92 3.59 11.24
CA LYS A 6 -24.90 2.12 11.35
C LYS A 6 -23.85 1.61 10.36
N LEU A 7 -22.78 1.05 10.88
CA LEU A 7 -21.83 0.28 10.08
C LEU A 7 -22.57 -0.96 9.57
N ASP A 8 -22.70 -1.07 8.25
CA ASP A 8 -23.33 -2.23 7.63
C ASP A 8 -22.45 -3.46 7.83
N LEU A 9 -23.06 -4.54 8.34
CA LEU A 9 -22.38 -5.83 8.45
C LEU A 9 -22.35 -6.47 7.06
N ALA A 10 -21.15 -6.67 6.52
CA ALA A 10 -20.98 -7.46 5.31
C ALA A 10 -21.47 -8.91 5.55
N SER A 11 -22.14 -9.50 4.55
CA SER A 11 -22.51 -10.91 4.61
C SER A 11 -21.25 -11.77 4.66
N VAL A 12 -21.02 -12.45 5.78
CA VAL A 12 -19.99 -13.49 5.87
C VAL A 12 -20.36 -14.57 4.86
N PRO A 13 -19.40 -15.09 4.06
CA PRO A 13 -19.68 -16.18 3.12
C PRO A 13 -20.42 -17.29 3.86
N ALA A 14 -21.66 -17.57 3.45
CA ALA A 14 -22.40 -18.68 4.01
C ALA A 14 -21.67 -19.95 3.56
N SER A 15 -20.90 -20.57 4.45
CA SER A 15 -20.58 -21.98 4.35
C SER A 15 -21.93 -22.69 4.20
N GLY A 16 -22.19 -23.25 3.01
CA GLY A 16 -23.50 -23.80 2.67
C GLY A 16 -24.06 -24.62 3.81
N HIS A 17 -25.36 -24.52 4.11
CA HIS A 17 -25.99 -25.32 5.16
C HIS A 17 -25.74 -26.80 4.84
N GLY A 18 -24.78 -27.42 5.55
CA GLY A 18 -24.25 -28.75 5.24
C GLY A 18 -22.79 -28.82 4.79
N ALA A 19 -22.00 -27.74 4.83
CA ALA A 19 -20.54 -27.76 4.73
C ALA A 19 -19.95 -28.37 6.00
N ASP A 20 -20.18 -29.69 6.09
CA ASP A 20 -19.64 -30.76 6.91
C ASP A 20 -18.87 -30.39 8.19
N ALA A 21 -19.47 -30.70 9.34
CA ALA A 21 -18.78 -30.86 10.62
C ALA A 21 -17.52 -31.76 10.52
N TRP A 22 -17.41 -32.59 9.48
CA TRP A 22 -16.22 -33.37 9.16
C TRP A 22 -15.06 -32.51 8.62
N HIS A 23 -15.34 -31.52 7.79
CA HIS A 23 -14.35 -30.54 7.33
C HIS A 23 -13.82 -29.73 8.51
N ASP A 24 -14.70 -29.25 9.40
CA ASP A 24 -14.30 -28.54 10.62
C ASP A 24 -13.49 -29.43 11.57
N ARG A 25 -13.89 -30.70 11.74
CA ARG A 25 -13.14 -31.66 12.56
C ARG A 25 -11.78 -32.01 11.94
N PHE A 26 -11.69 -32.07 10.62
CA PHE A 26 -10.43 -32.28 9.90
C PHE A 26 -9.51 -31.06 10.05
N LEU A 27 -10.04 -29.84 9.90
CA LEU A 27 -9.29 -28.61 10.16
C LEU A 27 -8.80 -28.54 11.61
N ALA A 28 -9.67 -28.84 12.58
CA ALA A 28 -9.30 -28.88 14.00
C ALA A 28 -8.24 -29.95 14.31
N TRP A 29 -8.27 -31.09 13.60
CA TRP A 29 -7.23 -32.10 13.69
C TRP A 29 -5.91 -31.61 13.07
N LEU A 30 -5.94 -30.95 11.91
CA LEU A 30 -4.78 -30.31 11.29
C LEU A 30 -4.17 -29.22 12.19
N GLU A 31 -4.99 -28.39 12.84
CA GLU A 31 -4.54 -27.39 13.81
C GLU A 31 -3.79 -28.05 14.98
N ARG A 32 -4.32 -29.13 15.54
CA ARG A 32 -3.66 -29.91 16.61
C ARG A 32 -2.33 -30.52 16.14
N LEU A 33 -2.26 -30.97 14.89
CA LEU A 33 -1.00 -31.45 14.31
C LEU A 33 0.02 -30.31 14.17
N TYR A 34 -0.40 -29.14 13.65
CA TYR A 34 0.48 -27.97 13.51
C TYR A 34 0.96 -27.41 14.85
N ALA A 35 0.13 -27.50 15.89
CA ALA A 35 0.48 -27.08 17.25
C ALA A 35 1.42 -28.06 17.97
N SER A 36 1.70 -29.25 17.43
CA SER A 36 2.48 -30.27 18.13
C SER A 36 4.00 -29.97 18.05
N PRO A 37 4.69 -29.79 19.21
CA PRO A 37 6.12 -29.44 19.21
C PRO A 37 7.03 -30.50 18.61
N ARG A 38 6.62 -31.79 18.70
CA ARG A 38 7.38 -32.94 18.19
C ARG A 38 7.32 -33.05 16.67
N LEU A 39 6.18 -32.73 16.04
CA LEU A 39 6.10 -32.70 14.58
C LEU A 39 6.81 -31.48 14.02
N TYR A 40 6.77 -30.33 14.72
CA TYR A 40 7.56 -29.16 14.32
C TYR A 40 9.06 -29.46 14.31
N SER A 41 9.61 -30.05 15.38
CA SER A 41 11.03 -30.41 15.45
C SER A 41 11.44 -31.47 14.43
N PHE A 42 10.61 -32.49 14.19
CA PHE A 42 10.81 -33.49 13.13
C PHE A 42 10.71 -32.89 11.71
N SER A 43 9.85 -31.87 11.52
CA SER A 43 9.69 -31.18 10.24
C SER A 43 10.88 -30.29 9.88
N LEU A 44 11.72 -29.92 10.85
CA LEU A 44 12.95 -29.17 10.60
C LEU A 44 14.12 -30.06 10.16
N THR A 45 14.07 -31.36 10.48
CA THR A 45 15.14 -32.32 10.18
C THR A 45 14.95 -33.08 8.86
N ASN A 46 13.71 -33.21 8.37
CA ASN A 46 13.42 -33.82 7.07
C ASN A 46 13.46 -32.77 5.93
N PRO A 47 14.27 -32.95 4.87
CA PRO A 47 14.49 -31.95 3.82
C PRO A 47 13.23 -31.54 3.04
N LEU A 48 12.25 -32.43 2.86
CA LEU A 48 11.01 -32.12 2.14
C LEU A 48 10.04 -31.28 2.98
N THR A 49 9.87 -31.62 4.27
CA THR A 49 9.00 -30.88 5.19
C THR A 49 9.66 -29.58 5.65
N ARG A 50 11.00 -29.51 5.69
CA ARG A 50 11.77 -28.31 6.03
C ARG A 50 11.50 -27.15 5.08
N TRP A 51 11.31 -27.40 3.78
CA TRP A 51 10.95 -26.34 2.82
C TRP A 51 9.59 -25.72 3.14
N VAL A 52 8.58 -26.55 3.42
CA VAL A 52 7.23 -26.10 3.79
C VAL A 52 7.26 -25.30 5.10
N THR A 53 7.93 -25.81 6.12
CA THR A 53 8.06 -25.14 7.42
C THR A 53 8.79 -23.81 7.28
N ARG A 54 9.92 -23.77 6.56
CA ARG A 54 10.68 -22.53 6.32
C ARG A 54 9.85 -21.48 5.58
N ARG A 55 9.05 -21.88 4.58
CA ARG A 55 8.17 -20.96 3.86
C ARG A 55 7.07 -20.39 4.75
N ARG A 56 6.50 -21.21 5.65
CA ARG A 56 5.48 -20.75 6.63
C ARG A 56 6.08 -19.79 7.65
N THR A 57 7.25 -20.13 8.19
CA THR A 57 8.00 -19.27 9.10
C THR A 57 8.36 -17.94 8.44
N GLN A 58 8.82 -17.97 7.18
CA GLN A 58 9.10 -16.75 6.41
C GLN A 58 7.87 -15.85 6.31
N LYS A 59 6.70 -16.42 5.95
CA LYS A 59 5.44 -15.65 5.90
C LYS A 59 5.10 -14.99 7.24
N LEU A 60 5.30 -15.68 8.36
CA LEU A 60 5.07 -15.08 9.69
C LEU A 60 6.06 -13.94 9.97
N PHE A 61 7.34 -14.11 9.61
CA PHE A 61 8.31 -13.02 9.70
C PHE A 61 7.96 -11.84 8.81
N ASP A 62 7.53 -12.08 7.57
CA ASP A 62 7.10 -11.01 6.64
C ASP A 62 5.91 -10.23 7.20
N LEU A 63 4.95 -10.91 7.84
CA LEU A 63 3.82 -10.28 8.53
C LEU A 63 4.28 -9.40 9.71
N MET A 64 5.20 -9.90 10.54
CA MET A 64 5.75 -9.13 11.66
C MET A 64 6.61 -7.95 11.19
N ALA A 65 7.31 -8.11 10.06
CA ALA A 65 8.20 -7.11 9.51
C ALA A 65 7.48 -6.07 8.63
N GLY A 66 6.21 -6.28 8.28
CA GLY A 66 5.44 -5.39 7.39
C GLY A 66 5.50 -3.92 7.80
N PHE A 67 5.33 -3.62 9.09
CA PHE A 67 5.48 -2.24 9.61
C PHE A 67 6.88 -1.68 9.33
N VAL A 68 7.93 -2.46 9.59
CA VAL A 68 9.32 -2.06 9.36
C VAL A 68 9.60 -1.84 7.87
N HIS A 69 9.11 -2.72 7.00
CA HIS A 69 9.27 -2.58 5.54
C HIS A 69 8.68 -1.27 5.03
N THR A 70 7.47 -0.94 5.49
CA THR A 70 6.82 0.34 5.19
C THR A 70 7.65 1.53 5.67
N GLN A 71 8.21 1.47 6.89
CA GLN A 71 9.05 2.56 7.41
C GLN A 71 10.38 2.71 6.63
N VAL A 72 10.97 1.62 6.15
CA VAL A 72 12.16 1.66 5.27
C VAL A 72 11.83 2.39 3.97
N MET A 73 10.70 2.05 3.33
CA MET A 73 10.25 2.68 2.10
C MET A 73 9.96 4.18 2.31
N LEU A 74 9.20 4.52 3.36
CA LEU A 74 8.88 5.91 3.72
C LEU A 74 10.13 6.73 4.01
N ALA A 75 11.09 6.19 4.75
CA ALA A 75 12.36 6.86 5.02
C ALA A 75 13.15 7.13 3.72
N CYS A 76 13.17 6.19 2.77
CA CYS A 76 13.83 6.40 1.48
C CYS A 76 13.17 7.53 0.67
N ILE A 77 11.85 7.67 0.74
CA ILE A 77 11.10 8.76 0.10
C ILE A 77 11.43 10.10 0.75
N ARG A 78 11.33 10.20 2.08
CA ARG A 78 11.57 11.44 2.82
C ARG A 78 13.01 11.95 2.72
N LEU A 79 13.96 11.06 2.50
CA LEU A 79 15.37 11.40 2.26
C LEU A 79 15.69 11.65 0.77
N ASP A 80 14.68 11.62 -0.10
CA ASP A 80 14.81 11.74 -1.57
C ASP A 80 15.85 10.77 -2.17
N LEU A 81 16.03 9.59 -1.57
CA LEU A 81 17.06 8.63 -2.00
C LEU A 81 16.80 8.12 -3.41
N PHE A 82 15.53 7.86 -3.75
CA PHE A 82 15.20 7.36 -5.08
C PHE A 82 15.51 8.38 -6.17
N LYS A 83 15.18 9.66 -5.94
CA LYS A 83 15.52 10.75 -6.88
C LYS A 83 17.03 10.94 -7.02
N MET A 84 17.77 10.88 -5.91
CA MET A 84 19.23 10.97 -5.92
C MET A 84 19.87 9.82 -6.72
N LEU A 85 19.47 8.58 -6.43
CA LEU A 85 20.05 7.38 -7.03
C LEU A 85 19.56 7.11 -8.46
N HIS A 86 18.47 7.76 -8.88
CA HIS A 86 18.05 7.81 -10.28
C HIS A 86 19.05 8.60 -11.15
N GLN A 87 19.70 9.63 -10.60
CA GLN A 87 20.67 10.44 -11.34
C GLN A 87 21.97 9.66 -11.56
N ALA A 88 22.50 9.04 -10.50
CA ALA A 88 23.67 8.17 -10.58
C ALA A 88 23.79 7.29 -9.32
N PRO A 89 24.34 6.07 -9.42
CA PRO A 89 24.74 5.28 -8.27
C PRO A 89 25.79 5.99 -7.40
N ALA A 90 25.61 5.98 -6.08
CA ALA A 90 26.46 6.69 -5.12
C ALA A 90 26.93 5.78 -3.98
N ASP A 91 28.10 6.07 -3.40
CA ASP A 91 28.60 5.36 -2.23
C ASP A 91 27.98 5.86 -0.92
N LEU A 92 28.15 5.08 0.16
CA LEU A 92 27.57 5.38 1.47
C LEU A 92 27.97 6.76 2.01
N HIS A 93 29.22 7.19 1.84
CA HIS A 93 29.71 8.44 2.39
C HIS A 93 29.15 9.64 1.63
N HIS A 94 29.03 9.52 0.31
CA HIS A 94 28.38 10.52 -0.53
C HIS A 94 26.90 10.70 -0.15
N ILE A 95 26.15 9.60 -0.02
CA ILE A 95 24.73 9.66 0.37
C ILE A 95 24.61 10.25 1.78
N ALA A 96 25.44 9.79 2.73
CA ALA A 96 25.46 10.27 4.11
C ALA A 96 25.67 11.78 4.21
N ALA A 97 26.63 12.33 3.45
CA ALA A 97 26.87 13.77 3.40
C ALA A 97 25.66 14.52 2.81
N ARG A 98 25.04 13.99 1.76
CA ARG A 98 23.91 14.64 1.07
C ARG A 98 22.64 14.70 1.91
N VAL A 99 22.36 13.66 2.70
CA VAL A 99 21.19 13.58 3.57
C VAL A 99 21.48 14.02 5.02
N ASN A 100 22.71 14.46 5.29
CA ASN A 100 23.17 14.91 6.61
C ASN A 100 22.94 13.88 7.73
N MET A 101 23.39 12.63 7.53
CA MET A 101 23.28 11.55 8.52
C MET A 101 24.62 10.83 8.73
N PRO A 102 24.90 10.31 9.95
CA PRO A 102 26.07 9.46 10.17
C PRO A 102 26.03 8.19 9.32
N ALA A 103 27.13 7.90 8.61
CA ALA A 103 27.24 6.75 7.72
C ALA A 103 26.86 5.41 8.37
N PRO A 104 27.27 5.07 9.61
CA PRO A 104 26.88 3.81 10.24
C PRO A 104 25.37 3.68 10.49
N VAL A 105 24.67 4.81 10.71
CA VAL A 105 23.22 4.83 10.91
C VAL A 105 22.52 4.62 9.57
N LEU A 106 22.91 5.40 8.56
CA LEU A 106 22.34 5.34 7.21
C LEU A 106 22.56 3.98 6.55
N GLN A 107 23.70 3.33 6.81
CA GLN A 107 24.02 2.01 6.25
C GLN A 107 22.94 0.98 6.58
N ARG A 108 22.35 1.01 7.79
CA ARG A 108 21.27 0.10 8.17
C ARG A 108 20.04 0.30 7.29
N LEU A 109 19.65 1.56 7.05
CA LEU A 109 18.53 1.88 6.16
C LEU A 109 18.81 1.43 4.72
N LEU A 110 20.00 1.73 4.18
CA LEU A 110 20.35 1.36 2.80
C LEU A 110 20.35 -0.15 2.63
N LEU A 111 20.92 -0.91 3.57
CA LEU A 111 20.93 -2.37 3.52
C LEU A 111 19.52 -2.96 3.68
N SER A 112 18.68 -2.37 4.53
CA SER A 112 17.26 -2.75 4.61
C SER A 112 16.55 -2.49 3.27
N ALA A 113 16.78 -1.34 2.63
CA ALA A 113 16.18 -1.02 1.34
C ALA A 113 16.68 -1.96 0.22
N VAL A 114 17.94 -2.39 0.28
CA VAL A 114 18.48 -3.44 -0.62
C VAL A 114 17.79 -4.77 -0.39
N SER A 115 17.53 -5.17 0.87
CA SER A 115 16.83 -6.44 1.17
C SER A 115 15.37 -6.47 0.73
N LEU A 116 14.79 -5.29 0.47
CA LEU A 116 13.42 -5.11 -0.02
C LEU A 116 13.37 -4.79 -1.52
N ASP A 117 14.48 -4.96 -2.23
CA ASP A 117 14.60 -4.68 -3.67
C ASP A 117 14.25 -3.24 -4.07
N LEU A 118 14.22 -2.32 -3.11
CA LEU A 118 14.03 -0.88 -3.33
C LEU A 118 15.32 -0.26 -3.87
N LEU A 119 16.46 -0.69 -3.33
CA LEU A 119 17.80 -0.34 -3.78
C LEU A 119 18.56 -1.61 -4.17
N GLU A 120 19.73 -1.46 -4.78
CA GLU A 120 20.66 -2.57 -4.99
C GLU A 120 22.12 -2.13 -4.88
N CYS A 121 22.99 -3.08 -4.56
CA CYS A 121 24.43 -2.87 -4.56
C CYS A 121 24.96 -2.80 -5.99
N ARG A 122 25.81 -1.80 -6.27
CA ARG A 122 26.47 -1.56 -7.56
C ARG A 122 27.98 -1.67 -7.41
N SER A 123 28.68 -1.71 -8.53
CA SER A 123 30.15 -1.77 -8.56
C SER A 123 30.79 -0.63 -7.76
N GLY A 124 31.89 -0.93 -7.07
CA GLY A 124 32.63 0.04 -6.24
C GLY A 124 31.97 0.33 -4.89
N ALA A 125 31.24 -0.62 -4.29
CA ALA A 125 30.52 -0.44 -3.02
C ALA A 125 29.52 0.73 -3.05
N ARG A 126 28.85 0.91 -4.20
CA ARG A 126 27.83 1.93 -4.41
C ARG A 126 26.44 1.34 -4.29
N PHE A 127 25.45 2.21 -4.19
CA PHE A 127 24.03 1.88 -4.19
C PHE A 127 23.38 2.48 -5.43
N GLY A 128 22.38 1.81 -6.00
CA GLY A 128 21.52 2.33 -7.05
C GLY A 128 20.08 1.89 -6.84
N LEU A 129 19.17 2.28 -7.74
CA LEU A 129 17.79 1.81 -7.71
C LEU A 129 17.71 0.31 -7.97
N GLY A 130 16.95 -0.39 -7.14
CA GLY A 130 16.50 -1.76 -7.37
C GLY A 130 15.18 -1.78 -8.13
N PRO A 131 14.66 -2.97 -8.50
CA PRO A 131 13.48 -3.11 -9.35
C PRO A 131 12.21 -2.50 -8.74
N LEU A 132 12.06 -2.49 -7.42
CA LEU A 132 10.90 -1.87 -6.75
C LEU A 132 11.10 -0.38 -6.49
N GLY A 133 12.34 0.13 -6.56
CA GLY A 133 12.64 1.57 -6.41
C GLY A 133 12.42 2.38 -7.68
N VAL A 134 12.50 1.76 -8.87
CA VAL A 134 12.33 2.46 -10.15
C VAL A 134 10.93 3.08 -10.30
N PRO A 135 9.81 2.36 -10.06
CA PRO A 135 8.49 2.97 -10.20
C PRO A 135 8.25 4.15 -9.25
N LEU A 136 8.92 4.15 -8.08
CA LEU A 136 8.78 5.19 -7.05
C LEU A 136 9.36 6.54 -7.47
N VAL A 137 10.29 6.56 -8.42
CA VAL A 137 10.85 7.81 -8.98
C VAL A 137 10.22 8.18 -10.32
N THR A 138 9.68 7.23 -11.07
CA THR A 138 9.02 7.51 -12.36
C THR A 138 7.57 7.95 -12.21
N HIS A 139 6.91 7.59 -11.10
CA HIS A 139 5.52 7.94 -10.82
C HIS A 139 5.39 8.65 -9.48
N ASP A 140 5.42 9.98 -9.50
CA ASP A 140 5.29 10.82 -8.30
C ASP A 140 4.04 10.51 -7.47
N GLY A 141 2.95 10.07 -8.12
CA GLY A 141 1.72 9.65 -7.45
C GLY A 141 1.90 8.48 -6.49
N ILE A 142 2.79 7.53 -6.79
CA ILE A 142 3.07 6.38 -5.92
C ILE A 142 3.80 6.85 -4.66
N ALA A 143 4.84 7.68 -4.82
CA ALA A 143 5.58 8.24 -3.70
C ALA A 143 4.68 9.13 -2.81
N ALA A 144 3.82 9.94 -3.43
CA ALA A 144 2.86 10.78 -2.71
C ALA A 144 1.83 9.94 -1.93
N MET A 145 1.36 8.82 -2.49
CA MET A 145 0.44 7.91 -1.80
C MET A 145 1.11 7.21 -0.61
N ILE A 146 2.37 6.78 -0.77
CA ILE A 146 3.14 6.18 0.33
C ILE A 146 3.36 7.20 1.45
N GLU A 147 3.72 8.44 1.10
CA GLU A 147 3.86 9.52 2.08
C GLU A 147 2.52 9.74 2.78
N HIS A 148 1.41 9.81 2.06
CA HIS A 148 0.07 9.98 2.62
C HIS A 148 -0.33 8.88 3.62
N ASN A 149 -0.02 7.61 3.32
CA ASN A 149 -0.38 6.48 4.19
C ASN A 149 0.19 6.58 5.61
N HIS A 150 1.16 7.46 5.88
CA HIS A 150 1.65 7.71 7.24
C HIS A 150 0.52 8.12 8.22
N LEU A 151 -0.53 8.78 7.74
CA LEU A 151 -1.69 9.16 8.57
C LEU A 151 -2.43 7.91 9.07
N LEU A 152 -2.74 6.99 8.16
CA LEU A 152 -3.34 5.71 8.50
C LEU A 152 -2.42 4.88 9.40
N TYR A 153 -1.11 4.87 9.15
CA TYR A 153 -0.17 4.13 9.99
C TYR A 153 -0.06 4.70 11.41
N ALA A 154 -0.23 6.01 11.59
CA ALA A 154 -0.31 6.64 12.89
C ALA A 154 -1.58 6.20 13.63
N ASP A 155 -2.73 6.26 12.95
CA ASP A 155 -4.01 5.79 13.50
C ASP A 155 -3.97 4.31 13.89
N MET A 156 -3.28 3.47 13.10
CA MET A 156 -3.12 2.03 13.32
C MET A 156 -2.10 1.65 14.41
N GLN A 157 -1.41 2.60 15.05
CA GLN A 157 -0.51 2.29 16.19
C GLN A 157 -1.27 1.65 17.36
N ASP A 158 -2.54 2.01 17.55
CA ASP A 158 -3.49 1.30 18.42
C ASP A 158 -4.60 0.67 17.56
N PRO A 159 -4.39 -0.54 17.01
CA PRO A 159 -5.35 -1.14 16.08
C PRO A 159 -6.69 -1.46 16.76
N VAL A 160 -6.71 -1.73 18.07
CA VAL A 160 -7.96 -1.99 18.80
C VAL A 160 -8.71 -0.69 19.07
N GLY A 161 -8.00 0.37 19.46
CA GLY A 161 -8.57 1.71 19.59
C GLY A 161 -9.14 2.23 18.27
N PHE A 162 -8.41 2.03 17.17
CA PHE A 162 -8.85 2.34 15.81
C PHE A 162 -10.15 1.62 15.45
N LEU A 163 -10.23 0.30 15.66
CA LEU A 163 -11.44 -0.48 15.36
C LEU A 163 -12.64 -0.11 16.25
N LYS A 164 -12.40 0.26 17.50
CA LYS A 164 -13.47 0.72 18.42
C LYS A 164 -14.01 2.09 18.05
N ASN A 165 -13.19 2.92 17.42
CA ASN A 165 -13.52 4.28 17.03
C ASN A 165 -13.35 4.43 15.52
N ALA A 166 -14.00 3.54 14.76
CA ALA A 166 -14.10 3.69 13.32
C ALA A 166 -14.52 5.15 13.03
N TRP A 167 -13.80 5.81 12.12
CA TRP A 167 -14.03 7.21 11.72
C TRP A 167 -13.46 8.30 12.65
N GLN A 168 -12.55 7.97 13.56
CA GLN A 168 -11.69 8.95 14.24
C GLN A 168 -10.23 8.72 13.87
N GLY A 169 -9.46 9.80 13.76
CA GLY A 169 -8.04 9.75 13.41
C GLY A 169 -7.64 10.76 12.34
N ASP A 170 -6.34 10.84 12.09
CA ASP A 170 -5.75 11.77 11.13
C ASP A 170 -6.17 11.42 9.69
N MET A 171 -6.35 10.13 9.38
CA MET A 171 -6.82 9.67 8.06
C MET A 171 -8.27 10.11 7.79
N ALA A 172 -9.15 9.98 8.78
CA ALA A 172 -10.55 10.41 8.65
C ALA A 172 -10.65 11.94 8.49
N ALA A 173 -9.78 12.70 9.17
CA ALA A 173 -9.70 14.16 9.03
C ALA A 173 -9.14 14.61 7.67
N TYR A 174 -8.39 13.75 6.97
CA TYR A 174 -7.81 14.02 5.67
C TYR A 174 -8.84 14.00 4.53
N TRP A 175 -9.95 13.27 4.70
CA TRP A 175 -11.09 13.25 3.77
C TRP A 175 -12.38 13.73 4.47
N PRO A 176 -12.60 15.05 4.59
CA PRO A 176 -13.70 15.56 5.41
C PRO A 176 -15.10 15.27 4.85
N TYR A 177 -15.24 15.19 3.52
CA TYR A 177 -16.53 14.99 2.84
C TYR A 177 -16.96 13.53 2.70
N ALA A 178 -16.13 12.55 3.09
CA ALA A 178 -16.55 11.16 3.20
C ALA A 178 -17.52 10.95 4.37
N HIS A 179 -17.53 11.90 5.32
CA HIS A 179 -18.21 11.74 6.61
C HIS A 179 -19.19 12.88 6.92
N ASP A 180 -19.09 14.01 6.22
CA ASP A 180 -20.05 15.12 6.35
C ASP A 180 -20.45 15.68 4.98
N ALA A 181 -21.72 15.52 4.61
CA ALA A 181 -22.30 16.06 3.38
C ALA A 181 -22.22 17.61 3.31
N HIS A 182 -22.02 18.28 4.45
CA HIS A 182 -21.79 19.72 4.57
C HIS A 182 -20.32 20.11 4.71
N ALA A 183 -19.38 19.15 4.65
CA ALA A 183 -17.95 19.44 4.75
C ALA A 183 -17.50 20.46 3.69
N ALA A 184 -18.04 20.37 2.47
CA ALA A 184 -17.75 21.28 1.36
C ALA A 184 -17.99 22.77 1.70
N THR A 185 -18.86 23.06 2.68
CA THR A 185 -19.16 24.42 3.14
C THR A 185 -18.44 24.84 4.43
N ARG A 186 -17.85 23.90 5.19
CA ARG A 186 -17.27 24.19 6.51
C ARG A 186 -15.75 24.05 6.57
N GLU A 187 -15.19 23.19 5.74
CA GLU A 187 -13.76 22.88 5.78
C GLU A 187 -12.94 23.84 4.90
N PRO A 188 -11.67 24.12 5.27
CA PRO A 188 -10.80 24.97 4.47
C PRO A 188 -10.58 24.41 3.06
N GLN A 189 -10.68 25.27 2.04
CA GLN A 189 -10.50 24.90 0.64
C GLN A 189 -9.14 24.23 0.34
N ASP A 190 -8.10 24.56 1.12
CA ASP A 190 -6.76 23.95 1.02
C ASP A 190 -6.78 22.44 1.29
N LYS A 191 -7.56 21.95 2.27
CA LYS A 191 -7.67 20.51 2.55
C LYS A 191 -8.26 19.75 1.35
N PHE A 192 -9.28 20.33 0.71
CA PHE A 192 -9.88 19.75 -0.48
C PHE A 192 -8.91 19.70 -1.66
N SER A 193 -8.13 20.76 -1.88
CA SER A 193 -7.14 20.78 -2.97
C SER A 193 -6.09 19.70 -2.76
N ARG A 194 -5.47 19.63 -1.58
CA ARG A 194 -4.42 18.64 -1.27
C ARG A 194 -4.89 17.20 -1.48
N TYR A 195 -6.09 16.88 -0.98
CA TYR A 195 -6.69 15.57 -1.20
C TYR A 195 -6.90 15.27 -2.69
N SER A 196 -7.53 16.21 -3.40
CA SER A 196 -7.87 16.05 -4.82
C SER A 196 -6.62 15.98 -5.72
N ASP A 197 -5.57 16.72 -5.37
CA ASP A 197 -4.26 16.68 -6.02
C ASP A 197 -3.60 15.32 -5.84
N LEU A 198 -3.59 14.79 -4.61
CA LEU A 198 -3.06 13.46 -4.34
C LEU A 198 -3.79 12.38 -5.13
N MET A 199 -5.13 12.40 -5.16
CA MET A 199 -5.92 11.43 -5.93
C MET A 199 -5.65 11.52 -7.42
N ALA A 200 -5.62 12.73 -7.98
CA ALA A 200 -5.33 12.91 -9.38
C ALA A 200 -3.93 12.38 -9.74
N ALA A 201 -2.93 12.60 -8.88
CA ALA A 201 -1.57 12.13 -9.09
C ALA A 201 -1.45 10.60 -9.00
N SER A 202 -2.15 9.95 -8.08
CA SER A 202 -2.07 8.49 -7.88
C SER A 202 -2.75 7.68 -8.98
N GLN A 203 -3.72 8.27 -9.70
CA GLN A 203 -4.49 7.54 -10.71
C GLN A 203 -3.64 7.18 -11.95
N GLY A 204 -2.64 8.01 -12.31
CA GLY A 204 -1.90 7.85 -13.56
C GLY A 204 -1.31 6.45 -13.80
N PHE A 205 -0.86 5.77 -12.74
CA PHE A 205 -0.30 4.42 -12.84
C PHE A 205 -1.33 3.34 -13.24
N VAL A 206 -2.60 3.52 -12.86
CA VAL A 206 -3.65 2.51 -13.03
C VAL A 206 -4.61 2.84 -14.18
N ILE A 207 -4.71 4.11 -14.57
CA ILE A 207 -5.65 4.55 -15.62
C ILE A 207 -5.40 3.79 -16.93
N GLU A 208 -4.16 3.67 -17.37
CA GLU A 208 -3.84 2.98 -18.63
C GLU A 208 -4.27 1.50 -18.60
N GLU A 209 -4.03 0.82 -17.48
CA GLU A 209 -4.46 -0.57 -17.27
C GLU A 209 -5.99 -0.68 -17.32
N ILE A 210 -6.70 0.20 -16.61
CA ILE A 210 -8.18 0.24 -16.61
C ILE A 210 -8.71 0.47 -18.03
N LEU A 211 -8.20 1.48 -18.73
CA LEU A 211 -8.67 1.82 -20.08
C LEU A 211 -8.41 0.68 -21.06
N SER A 212 -7.27 -0.01 -20.94
CA SER A 212 -6.96 -1.18 -21.78
C SER A 212 -7.81 -2.42 -21.47
N SER A 213 -8.40 -2.50 -20.28
CA SER A 213 -9.14 -3.68 -19.82
C SER A 213 -10.61 -3.70 -20.24
N TYR A 214 -11.13 -2.59 -20.77
CA TYR A 214 -12.53 -2.43 -21.12
C TYR A 214 -12.73 -1.98 -22.57
N PHE A 215 -13.73 -2.54 -23.23
CA PHE A 215 -14.06 -2.20 -24.61
C PHE A 215 -15.05 -1.02 -24.68
N PHE A 216 -14.58 0.13 -25.17
CA PHE A 216 -15.35 1.37 -25.19
C PHE A 216 -16.11 1.66 -26.49
N ASP A 217 -15.90 0.89 -27.56
CA ASP A 217 -16.44 1.22 -28.89
C ASP A 217 -17.97 1.05 -28.99
N GLU A 218 -18.58 0.29 -28.09
CA GLU A 218 -20.05 0.11 -28.04
C GLU A 218 -20.77 1.27 -27.35
N HIS A 219 -20.04 2.20 -26.73
CA HIS A 219 -20.59 3.31 -25.96
C HIS A 219 -20.50 4.62 -26.73
N GLN A 220 -21.43 5.53 -26.45
CA GLN A 220 -21.45 6.88 -27.03
C GLN A 220 -21.27 7.98 -25.99
N CYS A 221 -21.54 7.68 -24.71
CA CYS A 221 -21.45 8.66 -23.64
C CYS A 221 -21.06 7.96 -22.33
N VAL A 222 -20.10 8.55 -21.62
CA VAL A 222 -19.69 8.10 -20.27
C VAL A 222 -19.86 9.26 -19.30
N LEU A 223 -20.39 8.97 -18.11
CA LEU A 223 -20.47 9.91 -16.99
C LEU A 223 -19.53 9.43 -15.89
N ASP A 224 -18.48 10.20 -15.62
CA ASP A 224 -17.59 10.00 -14.49
C ASP A 224 -18.21 10.63 -13.23
N VAL A 225 -18.71 9.79 -12.32
CA VAL A 225 -19.40 10.19 -11.09
C VAL A 225 -18.40 10.23 -9.95
N GLY A 226 -18.21 11.40 -9.34
CA GLY A 226 -17.15 11.62 -8.35
C GLY A 226 -15.78 11.81 -9.00
N ALA A 227 -15.75 12.43 -10.18
CA ALA A 227 -14.57 12.52 -11.05
C ALA A 227 -13.35 13.26 -10.44
N GLY A 228 -13.52 13.92 -9.29
CA GLY A 228 -12.47 14.71 -8.65
C GLY A 228 -11.96 15.80 -9.59
N LYS A 229 -10.64 15.80 -9.87
CA LYS A 229 -10.03 16.73 -10.86
C LYS A 229 -10.20 16.28 -12.31
N GLY A 230 -10.99 15.24 -12.58
CA GLY A 230 -11.31 14.76 -13.93
C GLY A 230 -10.14 14.11 -14.67
N ARG A 231 -9.13 13.59 -13.95
CA ARG A 231 -7.94 12.98 -14.58
C ARG A 231 -8.33 11.75 -15.41
N PHE A 232 -9.10 10.82 -14.84
CA PHE A 232 -9.57 9.63 -15.55
C PHE A 232 -10.40 9.98 -16.78
N ALA A 233 -11.41 10.84 -16.64
CA ALA A 233 -12.21 11.33 -17.75
C ALA A 233 -11.38 12.00 -18.87
N SER A 234 -10.33 12.74 -18.51
CA SER A 234 -9.43 13.37 -19.49
C SER A 234 -8.64 12.33 -20.28
N GLU A 235 -8.06 11.33 -19.62
CA GLU A 235 -7.34 10.24 -20.29
C GLU A 235 -8.28 9.36 -21.12
N MET A 236 -9.51 9.12 -20.65
CA MET A 236 -10.54 8.41 -21.40
C MET A 236 -10.91 9.13 -22.69
N ALA A 237 -11.04 10.46 -22.65
CA ALA A 237 -11.34 11.25 -23.84
C ALA A 237 -10.21 11.18 -24.88
N VAL A 238 -8.96 10.98 -24.45
CA VAL A 238 -7.81 10.73 -25.35
C VAL A 238 -7.83 9.30 -25.89
N HIS A 239 -8.12 8.31 -25.03
CA HIS A 239 -8.11 6.89 -25.39
C HIS A 239 -9.25 6.50 -26.33
N ALA A 240 -10.45 7.06 -26.13
CA ALA A 240 -11.65 6.77 -26.91
C ALA A 240 -12.30 8.08 -27.41
N PRO A 241 -11.75 8.70 -28.47
CA PRO A 241 -12.16 10.05 -28.90
C PRO A 241 -13.60 10.17 -29.40
N HIS A 242 -14.27 9.04 -29.70
CA HIS A 242 -15.67 9.01 -30.10
C HIS A 242 -16.64 9.20 -28.93
N LEU A 243 -16.19 9.02 -27.68
CA LEU A 243 -17.05 9.12 -26.51
C LEU A 243 -17.37 10.57 -26.14
N LYS A 244 -18.64 10.82 -25.84
CA LYS A 244 -19.04 12.01 -25.09
C LYS A 244 -18.76 11.81 -23.60
N VAL A 245 -17.72 12.43 -23.08
CA VAL A 245 -17.38 12.36 -21.65
C VAL A 245 -18.08 13.47 -20.87
N LYS A 246 -18.73 13.10 -19.75
CA LYS A 246 -19.39 13.99 -18.80
C LYS A 246 -18.82 13.77 -17.40
N LEU A 247 -18.89 14.81 -16.57
CA LEU A 247 -18.44 14.78 -15.17
C LEU A 247 -19.62 15.09 -14.25
N PHE A 248 -19.68 14.43 -13.08
CA PHE A 248 -20.62 14.73 -12.00
C PHE A 248 -19.90 14.74 -10.64
#